data_AF-A0A0G1MYG9-F1
#
_entry.id   AF-A0A0G1MYG9-F1
#
_cell.length_a   1.000
_cell.length_b   1.000
_cell.length_c   1.000
_cell.angle_alpha   90.00
_cell.angle_beta   90.00
_cell.angle_gamma   90.00
#
_symmetry.space_group_name_H-M   'P 1'
#
loop_
_entity.id
_entity.type
_entity.pdbx_description
1 polymer ?
#
loop_
_entity_poly.entity_id
_entity_poly.type
_entity_poly.pdbx_seq_one_letter_code
_entity_poly.pdbx_strand_id
1 'polypeptide(L)' 'MFEGVVLARKHGSEIGAGITVRRISEGVGVEKVYPLFSPLITKIEVLKQGFVRRAKLAYLRDPNKKLKDSRKK' A
#
# COMPACT_ATOMS: atom_id res chain seq x y z
N MET A 1 10.07 11.01 -4.98
CA MET A 1 9.92 9.77 -4.17
C MET A 1 8.50 9.71 -3.61
N PHE A 2 7.80 8.57 -3.73
CA PHE A 2 6.44 8.41 -3.20
C PHE A 2 6.45 7.33 -2.12
N GLU A 3 6.20 7.74 -0.89
CA GLU A 3 6.16 6.85 0.27
C GLU A 3 4.73 6.77 0.81
N GLY A 4 4.29 5.59 1.21
CA GLY A 4 2.96 5.42 1.80
C GLY A 4 2.68 3.97 2.17
N VAL A 5 1.46 3.74 2.65
CA VAL A 5 1.00 2.41 3.05
C VAL A 5 0.49 1.65 1.84
N VAL A 6 0.94 0.42 1.66
CA VAL A 6 0.38 -0.48 0.64
C VAL A 6 -1.00 -0.95 1.10
N LEU A 7 -2.05 -0.56 0.38
CA LEU A 7 -3.43 -0.96 0.66
C LEU A 7 -3.74 -2.36 0.16
N ALA A 8 -3.20 -2.71 -1.00
CA ALA A 8 -3.49 -3.96 -1.68
C ALA A 8 -2.37 -4.31 -2.64
N ARG A 9 -2.12 -5.62 -2.77
CA ARG A 9 -1.40 -6.24 -3.89
C ARG A 9 -2.42 -6.99 -4.74
N LYS A 10 -2.40 -6.78 -6.04
CA LYS A 10 -3.30 -7.43 -7.01
C LYS A 10 -2.52 -8.37 -7.92
N HIS A 11 -3.20 -9.39 -8.45
CA HIS A 11 -2.70 -10.34 -9.46
C HIS A 11 -1.41 -11.12 -9.08
N GLY A 12 -1.04 -11.16 -7.80
CA GLY A 12 0.02 -12.04 -7.29
C GLY A 12 1.36 -11.89 -8.02
N SER A 13 1.69 -12.89 -8.83
CA SER A 13 2.93 -13.01 -9.63
C SER A 13 2.68 -12.89 -11.14
N GLU A 14 1.46 -12.60 -11.57
CA GLU A 14 1.13 -12.37 -12.98
C GLU A 14 1.74 -11.07 -13.49
N ILE A 15 1.91 -10.93 -14.80
CA ILE A 15 2.44 -9.71 -15.44
C ILE A 15 1.61 -8.47 -15.08
N GLY A 16 0.29 -8.64 -14.88
CA GLY A 16 -0.62 -7.59 -14.42
C GLY A 16 -0.52 -7.26 -12.92
N ALA A 17 0.43 -7.83 -12.18
CA ALA A 17 0.57 -7.59 -10.76
C ALA A 17 0.91 -6.15 -10.46
N GLY A 18 0.29 -5.63 -9.40
CA GLY A 18 0.43 -4.24 -9.01
C GLY A 18 0.13 -4.03 -7.54
N ILE A 19 0.65 -2.92 -7.03
CA ILE A 19 0.41 -2.46 -5.66
C ILE A 19 -0.30 -1.12 -5.68
N THR A 20 -1.18 -0.91 -4.71
CA THR A 20 -1.83 0.39 -4.48
C THR A 20 -1.23 1.00 -3.23
N VAL A 21 -0.54 2.13 -3.37
CA VAL A 21 0.11 2.85 -2.28
C VAL A 21 -0.72 4.09 -1.95
N ARG A 22 -1.03 4.28 -0.67
CA ARG A 22 -1.80 5.42 -0.14
C ARG A 22 -0.94 6.28 0.76
N ARG A 23 -1.02 7.60 0.55
CA ARG A 23 -0.41 8.64 1.41
C ARG A 23 -1.42 9.77 1.61
N ILE A 24 -1.34 10.47 2.75
CA ILE A 24 -1.98 11.77 2.92
C ILE A 24 -0.96 12.84 2.52
N SER A 25 -1.30 13.66 1.53
CA SER A 25 -0.49 14.79 1.07
C SER A 25 -1.33 16.04 1.27
N GLU A 26 -0.83 16.99 2.08
CA GLU A 26 -1.51 18.28 2.31
C GLU A 26 -2.99 18.14 2.72
N GLY A 27 -3.30 17.14 3.56
CA GLY A 27 -4.66 16.84 4.01
C GLY A 27 -5.52 16.05 3.02
N VAL A 28 -5.05 15.83 1.79
CA VAL A 28 -5.75 15.05 0.77
C VAL A 28 -5.21 13.62 0.71
N GLY A 29 -6.11 12.64 0.72
CA GLY A 29 -5.75 11.23 0.55
C GLY A 29 -5.42 10.90 -0.90
N VAL A 30 -4.15 10.68 -1.21
CA VAL A 30 -3.67 10.33 -2.56
C VAL A 30 -3.38 8.83 -2.62
N GLU A 31 -3.96 8.18 -3.64
CA GLU A 31 -3.67 6.79 -3.97
C GLU A 31 -2.99 6.70 -5.33
N LYS A 32 -1.91 5.90 -5.41
CA LYS A 32 -1.24 5.58 -6.67
C LYS A 32 -1.16 4.07 -6.86
N VAL A 33 -1.44 3.64 -8.07
CA VAL A 33 -1.31 2.23 -8.47
C VAL A 33 -0.03 2.08 -9.28
N TYR A 34 0.81 1.15 -8.86
CA TYR A 34 2.09 0.84 -9.48
C TYR A 34 2.10 -0.60 -9.98
N PRO A 35 2.28 -0.86 -11.28
CA PRO A 35 2.52 -2.20 -11.79
C PRO A 35 3.90 -2.68 -11.32
N LEU A 36 4.01 -3.90 -10.80
CA LEU A 36 5.26 -4.43 -10.22
C LEU A 36 6.36 -4.63 -11.27
N PHE A 37 5.97 -4.94 -12.51
CA PHE A 37 6.88 -5.23 -13.62
C PHE A 37 7.07 -4.04 -14.57
N SER A 38 6.70 -2.83 -14.14
CA SER A 38 6.86 -1.64 -14.98
C SER A 38 8.34 -1.20 -15.05
N PRO A 39 8.90 -0.94 -16.25
CA PRO A 39 10.26 -0.45 -16.41
C PRO A 39 10.45 0.98 -15.87
N LEU A 40 9.35 1.70 -15.64
CA LEU A 40 9.39 3.07 -15.09
C LEU A 40 9.70 3.10 -13.59
N ILE A 41 9.67 1.95 -12.90
CA ILE A 41 9.95 1.86 -11.47
C ILE A 41 11.40 1.42 -11.27
N THR A 42 12.24 2.32 -10.78
CA THR A 42 13.66 2.02 -10.54
C THR A 42 13.88 1.12 -9.32
N LYS A 43 13.16 1.37 -8.22
CA LYS A 43 13.33 0.63 -6.96
C LYS A 43 12.06 0.69 -6.12
N ILE A 44 11.72 -0.43 -5.50
CA ILE A 44 10.70 -0.52 -4.44
C ILE A 44 11.43 -0.92 -3.17
N GLU A 45 11.29 -0.13 -2.11
CA GLU A 45 11.95 -0.38 -0.83
C GLU A 45 10.90 -0.52 0.28
N VAL A 46 11.02 -1.58 1.07
CA VAL A 46 10.13 -1.84 2.21
C VAL A 46 10.76 -1.22 3.45
N LEU A 47 10.24 -0.06 3.87
CA LEU A 47 10.73 0.64 5.07
C LEU A 47 10.22 0.00 6.37
N LYS A 48 8.96 -0.45 6.37
CA LYS A 48 8.31 -1.04 7.54
C LYS A 48 7.29 -2.09 7.14
N GLN A 49 7.33 -3.23 7.80
CA GLN A 49 6.35 -4.30 7.67
C GLN A 49 5.47 -4.35 8.92
N GLY A 50 4.15 -4.46 8.73
CA GLY A 50 3.18 -4.64 9.80
C GLY A 50 2.29 -5.84 9.54
N PHE A 51 1.84 -6.53 10.59
CA PHE A 51 0.97 -7.70 10.44
C PHE A 51 -0.50 -7.28 10.49
N VAL A 52 -1.27 -7.66 9.46
CA VAL A 52 -2.69 -7.33 9.34
C VAL A 52 -3.48 -8.57 8.98
N ARG A 53 -4.75 -8.62 9.42
CA ARG A 53 -5.64 -9.77 9.15
C ARG A 53 -6.32 -9.71 7.79
N ARG A 54 -6.46 -8.51 7.21
CA ARG A 54 -7.18 -8.32 5.94
C ARG A 54 -6.18 -8.28 4.78
N ALA A 55 -6.50 -8.99 3.70
CA ALA A 55 -5.71 -8.98 2.46
C ALA A 55 -5.72 -7.62 1.75
N LYS A 56 -6.80 -6.84 1.90
CA LYS A 56 -6.93 -5.47 1.39
C LYS A 56 -7.31 -4.53 2.52
N LEU A 57 -6.60 -3.42 2.63
CA LEU A 57 -6.74 -2.41 3.69
C LEU A 57 -7.60 -1.22 3.26
N ALA A 58 -8.66 -1.47 2.48
CA ALA A 58 -9.56 -0.43 1.97
C ALA A 58 -10.18 0.45 3.09
N TYR A 59 -10.24 -0.07 4.32
CA TYR A 59 -10.70 0.67 5.49
C TYR A 59 -9.79 1.85 5.86
N LEU A 60 -8.53 1.89 5.43
CA LEU A 60 -7.62 3.03 5.64
C LEU A 60 -7.95 4.25 4.76
N ARG A 61 -9.00 4.16 3.94
CA ARG A 61 -9.56 5.30 3.22
C ARG A 61 -10.34 6.22 4.14
N ASP A 62 -10.94 5.67 5.18
CA ASP A 62 -11.61 6.43 6.23
C ASP A 62 -10.55 7.07 7.13
N PRO A 63 -10.52 8.42 7.26
CA PRO A 63 -9.55 9.13 8.08
C PRO A 63 -9.62 8.74 9.57
N ASN A 64 -10.74 8.18 10.03
CA ASN A 64 -10.91 7.72 11.40
C ASN A 64 -10.27 6.33 11.65
N LYS A 65 -9.87 5.61 10.60
CA LYS A 65 -9.26 4.29 10.73
C LYS A 65 -7.75 4.37 10.65
N LYS A 66 -7.09 3.68 11.59
CA LYS A 66 -5.63 3.56 11.66
C LYS A 66 -5.22 2.12 11.41
N LEU A 67 -4.01 1.94 10.86
CA LEU A 67 -3.39 0.64 10.71
C LEU A 67 -3.13 0.06 12.11
N LYS A 68 -3.68 -1.11 12.41
CA LYS A 68 -3.43 -1.83 13.67
C LYS A 68 -2.58 -3.05 13.38
N ASP A 69 -1.41 -3.11 13.99
CA ASP A 69 -0.55 -4.30 13.94
C ASP A 69 -1.16 -5.38 14.82
N SER A 70 -1.48 -6.51 14.21
CA SER A 70 -2.16 -7.63 14.88
C SER A 70 -1.22 -8.52 15.68
N ARG A 71 0.11 -8.35 15.59
CA ARG A 71 1.08 -9.02 16.48
C ARG A 71 1.25 -8.33 17.84
N LYS A 72 0.83 -7.06 18.00
CA LYS A 72 0.91 -6.33 19.27
C LYS A 72 -0.29 -6.61 20.19
N LYS A 73 -0.59 -7.89 20.44
CA LYS A 73 -1.55 -8.29 21.46
C LYS A 73 -0.83 -8.99 22.60
#